data_AF-A0A2H9MUL6-F1
#
_entry.id   AF-A0A2H9MUL6-F1
#
_cell.length_a   1.000
_cell.length_b   1.000
_cell.length_c   1.000
_cell.angle_alpha   90.00
_cell.angle_beta   90.00
_cell.angle_gamma   90.00
#
_symmetry.space_group_name_H-M   'P 1'
#
loop_
_entity.id
_entity.type
_entity.pdbx_description
1 polymer ?
#
loop_
_entity_poly.entity_id
_entity_poly.type
_entity_poly.pdbx_seq_one_letter_code
_entity_poly.pdbx_strand_id
1 'polypeptide(L)' 'VYEKSGKRSEKIISTLKYKKISKNHFNLIIKAEGGLPVKRFVDGDDVTPGIRQIMNDKCTCTAFDFLEISLNDNN' A
#
# COMPACT_ATOMS: atom_id res chain seq x y z
N VAL A 1 -4.71 8.96 -3.06
CA VAL A 1 -3.67 8.80 -4.09
C VAL A 1 -3.74 9.97 -5.04
N TYR A 2 -2.65 10.71 -5.22
CA TYR A 2 -2.50 11.73 -6.24
C TYR A 2 -1.86 11.10 -7.47
N GLU A 3 -2.47 11.37 -8.62
CA GLU A 3 -1.98 10.94 -9.91
C GLU A 3 -1.19 12.07 -10.55
N LYS A 4 -0.23 11.73 -11.43
CA LYS A 4 0.55 12.73 -12.17
C LYS A 4 -0.32 13.66 -13.03
N SER A 5 -1.54 13.24 -13.34
CA SER A 5 -2.57 14.02 -14.03
C SER A 5 -3.18 15.14 -13.17
N GLY A 6 -2.83 15.22 -11.88
CA GLY A 6 -3.46 16.11 -10.89
C GLY A 6 -4.75 15.56 -10.30
N LYS A 7 -5.26 14.43 -10.80
CA LYS A 7 -6.45 13.77 -10.23
C LYS A 7 -6.12 13.11 -8.89
N ARG A 8 -7.12 13.09 -8.01
CA ARG A 8 -7.08 12.33 -6.76
C ARG A 8 -8.04 11.15 -6.86
N SER A 9 -7.58 9.98 -6.44
CA SER A 9 -8.44 8.83 -6.19
C SER A 9 -8.27 8.32 -4.76
N GLU A 10 -9.37 7.86 -4.18
CA GLU A 10 -9.37 7.15 -2.91
C GLU A 10 -9.25 5.65 -3.17
N LYS A 11 -8.56 4.98 -2.25
CA LYS A 11 -8.34 3.53 -2.28
C LYS A 11 -8.50 3.02 -0.86
N ILE A 12 -9.32 1.99 -0.70
CA ILE A 12 -9.61 1.40 0.60
C ILE A 12 -8.69 0.20 0.83
N ILE A 13 -8.04 0.16 1.99
CA ILE A 13 -7.37 -1.03 2.52
C ILE A 13 -8.30 -1.60 3.58
N SER A 14 -8.96 -2.72 3.28
CA SER A 14 -9.95 -3.34 4.17
C SER A 14 -9.32 -4.26 5.22
N THR A 15 -8.09 -4.71 4.99
CA THR A 15 -7.35 -5.51 5.96
C THR A 15 -5.86 -5.22 5.85
N LEU A 16 -5.19 -5.14 7.00
CA LEU A 16 -3.74 -5.02 7.10
C LEU A 16 -3.24 -5.94 8.21
N LYS A 17 -2.26 -6.79 7.89
CA LYS A 17 -1.52 -7.62 8.84
C LYS A 17 -0.03 -7.35 8.64
N TYR A 18 0.75 -7.45 9.70
CA TYR A 18 2.20 -7.31 9.63
C TYR A 18 2.90 -8.49 10.28
N LYS A 19 4.11 -8.80 9.80
CA LYS A 19 5.02 -9.75 10.41
C LYS A 19 6.40 -9.10 10.52
N LYS A 20 6.88 -8.87 11.74
CA LYS A 20 8.24 -8.40 11.98
C LYS A 20 9.24 -9.48 11.57
N ILE A 21 10.27 -9.08 10.82
CA ILE A 21 11.37 -9.96 10.41
C ILE A 21 12.64 -9.59 11.17
N SER A 22 12.93 -8.28 11.30
CA SER A 22 14.03 -7.76 12.09
C SER A 22 13.69 -6.37 12.63
N LYS A 23 14.68 -5.65 13.17
CA LYS A 23 14.48 -4.27 13.64
C LYS A 23 13.99 -3.34 12.52
N ASN A 24 14.51 -3.50 11.31
CA ASN A 24 14.29 -2.58 10.18
C ASN A 24 13.65 -3.29 8.99
N HIS A 25 12.97 -4.42 9.23
CA HIS A 25 12.37 -5.21 8.17
C HIS A 25 11.11 -5.90 8.67
N PHE A 26 10.05 -5.80 7.89
CA PHE A 26 8.77 -6.42 8.17
C PHE A 26 8.04 -6.70 6.85
N ASN A 27 7.17 -7.70 6.87
CA ASN A 27 6.24 -7.97 5.78
C ASN A 27 4.89 -7.35 6.12
N LEU A 28 4.24 -6.78 5.10
CA LEU A 28 2.85 -6.36 5.14
C LEU A 28 2.01 -7.27 4.26
N ILE A 29 0.88 -7.70 4.78
CA ILE A 29 -0.16 -8.38 4.01
C ILE A 29 -1.37 -7.46 4.04
N ILE A 30 -1.76 -6.96 2.88
CA ILE A 30 -2.88 -6.03 2.73
C ILE A 30 -3.94 -6.61 1.80
N LYS A 31 -5.21 -6.37 2.13
CA LYS A 31 -6.33 -6.50 1.20
C LYS A 31 -6.79 -5.09 0.85
N ALA A 32 -6.74 -4.75 -0.43
CA ALA A 32 -6.99 -3.39 -0.89
C ALA A 32 -7.76 -3.37 -2.21
N GLU A 33 -8.40 -2.24 -2.50
CA GLU A 33 -8.99 -1.98 -3.80
C GLU A 33 -7.94 -1.96 -4.92
N GLY A 34 -8.36 -2.39 -6.11
CA GLY A 34 -7.56 -2.31 -7.31
C GLY A 34 -7.08 -0.88 -7.60
N GLY A 35 -5.85 -0.76 -8.12
CA GLY A 35 -5.26 0.54 -8.43
C GLY A 35 -4.60 1.26 -7.24
N LEU A 36 -4.48 0.63 -6.07
CA LEU A 36 -3.57 1.12 -5.02
C LEU A 36 -2.11 0.97 -5.49
N PRO A 37 -1.32 2.06 -5.57
CA PRO A 37 0.08 1.97 -5.98
C PRO A 37 0.96 1.48 -4.81
N VAL A 38 1.08 0.16 -4.64
CA VAL A 38 1.71 -0.50 -3.48
C VAL A 38 3.08 0.09 -3.10
N LYS A 39 4.00 0.25 -4.06
CA LYS A 39 5.33 0.84 -3.80
C LYS A 39 5.22 2.27 -3.25
N ARG A 40 4.44 3.13 -3.91
CA ARG A 40 4.23 4.52 -3.47
C ARG A 40 3.53 4.63 -2.12
N PHE A 41 2.61 3.71 -1.83
CA PHE A 41 1.97 3.62 -0.52
C PHE A 41 2.99 3.33 0.59
N VAL A 42 4.05 2.57 0.30
CA VAL A 42 5.14 2.34 1.26
C VAL A 42 6.11 3.52 1.33
N ASP A 43 6.59 3.98 0.17
CA ASP A 43 7.69 4.93 0.03
C ASP A 43 7.30 6.38 0.39
N GLY A 44 6.00 6.71 0.32
CA GLY A 44 5.43 8.00 0.72
C GLY A 44 5.28 9.03 -0.40
N ASP A 45 5.35 8.61 -1.67
CA ASP A 45 5.22 9.49 -2.83
C ASP A 45 3.76 9.58 -3.30
N ASP A 46 3.16 10.77 -3.27
CA ASP A 46 1.81 11.04 -3.78
C ASP A 46 0.68 10.17 -3.18
N VAL A 47 0.91 9.53 -2.04
CA VAL A 47 -0.08 8.73 -1.31
C VAL A 47 -0.12 9.18 0.14
N THR A 48 -1.32 9.57 0.60
CA THR A 48 -1.55 10.03 1.97
C THR A 48 -2.84 9.41 2.51
N PRO A 49 -2.81 8.77 3.69
CA PRO A 49 -1.60 8.39 4.43
C PRO A 49 -0.82 7.26 3.72
N GLY A 50 0.50 7.25 3.87
CA GLY A 50 1.41 6.16 3.46
C GLY A 50 2.19 5.56 4.64
N ILE A 51 2.81 4.38 4.46
CA ILE A 51 3.52 3.67 5.54
C ILE A 51 4.67 4.51 6.11
N ARG A 52 5.48 5.14 5.25
CA ARG A 52 6.55 6.06 5.68
C ARG A 52 6.04 7.16 6.62
N GLN A 53 4.90 7.76 6.28
CA GLN A 53 4.26 8.80 7.09
C GLN A 53 3.73 8.25 8.41
N ILE A 54 3.08 7.07 8.38
CA ILE A 54 2.53 6.41 9.56
C ILE A 54 3.63 5.99 10.54
N MET A 55 4.74 5.44 10.02
CA MET A 55 5.88 5.01 10.82
C MET A 55 6.75 6.18 11.30
N ASN A 56 6.57 7.36 10.72
CA ASN A 56 7.42 8.53 10.95
C ASN A 56 8.93 8.23 10.78
N ASP A 57 9.25 7.37 9.81
CA ASP A 57 10.62 6.94 9.49
C ASP A 57 10.72 6.59 8.00
N LYS A 58 11.93 6.56 7.44
CA LYS A 58 12.18 6.14 6.06
C LYS A 58 11.79 4.68 5.88
N CYS A 59 10.93 4.41 4.90
CA CYS A 59 10.50 3.08 4.51
C CYS A 59 10.63 2.95 3.00
N THR A 60 11.04 1.78 2.52
CA THR A 60 11.11 1.47 1.10
C THR A 60 10.55 0.08 0.83
N CYS A 61 9.70 -0.05 -0.18
CA CYS A 61 9.20 -1.34 -0.64
C CYS A 61 10.31 -2.09 -1.40
N THR A 62 10.89 -3.11 -0.76
CA THR A 62 11.95 -3.94 -1.37
C THR A 62 11.38 -4.93 -2.39
N ALA A 63 10.23 -5.53 -2.10
CA ALA A 63 9.49 -6.41 -2.99
C ALA A 63 8.00 -6.42 -2.64
N PHE A 64 7.16 -6.78 -3.60
CA PHE A 64 5.74 -7.10 -3.38
C PHE A 64 5.26 -8.12 -4.42
N ASP A 65 4.21 -8.85 -4.07
CA ASP A 65 3.51 -9.79 -4.96
C ASP A 65 2.02 -9.84 -4.58
N PHE A 66 1.19 -10.42 -5.45
CA PHE A 66 -0.23 -10.64 -5.21
C PHE A 66 -0.49 -12.02 -4.63
N LEU A 67 -1.03 -12.08 -3.40
CA LEU A 67 -1.44 -13.34 -2.79
C LEU A 67 -2.76 -13.87 -3.36
N GLU A 68 -3.68 -12.95 -3.68
CA GLU A 68 -5.01 -13.25 -4.21
C GLU A 68 -5.48 -12.07 -5.06
N ILE A 69 -6.20 -12.35 -6.15
CA ILE A 69 -6.94 -11.38 -6.94
C ILE A 69 -8.41 -11.78 -6.90
N SER A 70 -9.23 -11.01 -6.21
CA SER A 70 -10.67 -11.21 -6.19
C SER A 70 -11.32 -10.30 -7.24
N LEU A 71 -12.08 -10.90 -8.16
CA LEU A 71 -12.95 -10.15 -9.07
C LEU A 71 -14.32 -10.04 -8.43
N ASN A 72 -14.77 -8.80 -8.19
CA ASN A 72 -16.18 -8.57 -7.85
C ASN A 72 -16.93 -8.38 -9.17
N ASP A 73 -17.45 -9.48 -9.70
CA ASP A 73 -18.40 -9.44 -10.82
C ASP A 73 -19.74 -8.93 -10.29
N ASN A 74 -19.87 -7.62 -10.15
CA ASN A 74 -21.16 -6.98 -9.97
C ASN A 74 -21.87 -6.95 -11.34
N ASN A 75 -22.50 -8.08 -11.70
CA ASN A 75 -23.61 -8.08 -12.66
C ASN A 75 -24.88 -7.64 -11.95
#